data_AF-A0A024P970-F1
#
_entry.id   AF-A0A024P970-F1
#
_cell.length_a   1.000
_cell.length_b   1.000
_cell.length_c   1.000
_cell.angle_alpha   90.00
_cell.angle_beta   90.00
_cell.angle_gamma   90.00
#
_symmetry.space_group_name_H-M   'P 1'
#
loop_
_entity.id
_entity.type
_entity.pdbx_description
1 polymer ?
#
loop_
_entity_poly.entity_id
_entity_poly.type
_entity_poly.pdbx_seq_one_letter_code
_entity_poly.pdbx_strand_id
1 'polypeptide(L)'
;MLGYGTIPGIIFLVLLFFIPESPRYLIKKGRDSEAYQTLKQISGEKIAKKESQQIKASLDTEQSGSAKELLKPGLRMAMGVGIFLALFNQVIGMNAVTYYGPDIFRSVGFEKNTEFLATSIIGSVQVVFTIIALLLIDKLGRKKLMAIGSSLMAIFMVLIGSIFYFEPANSGPLLVIFVAGFTAAFCVSMGPIPWIMIPEIFPNHLRGKAVGIATMFLWGANWAIGQFTPILINNMGGAFTFWMFAVINVICFTFVMTIVPETKNKSLEEIAEMWKPNKKIGKEEVRKGLASTRG
;
A
#
# COMPACT_ATOMS: atom_id res chain seq x y z
N MET A 1 20.29 20.09 7.88
CA MET A 1 19.52 18.92 7.41
C MET A 1 18.66 19.20 6.17
N LEU A 2 17.99 20.35 6.02
CA LEU A 2 17.22 20.65 4.78
C LEU A 2 18.07 20.76 3.50
N GLY A 3 19.31 21.27 3.60
CA GLY A 3 20.21 21.44 2.44
C GLY A 3 20.74 20.14 1.80
N TYR A 4 20.67 18.99 2.46
CA TYR A 4 21.06 17.72 1.84
C TYR A 4 19.98 17.19 0.89
N GLY A 5 18.71 17.53 1.13
CA GLY A 5 17.60 17.16 0.26
C GLY A 5 17.57 17.92 -1.06
N THR A 6 18.28 19.06 -1.17
CA THR A 6 18.34 19.83 -2.41
C THR A 6 19.20 19.15 -3.47
N ILE A 7 20.20 18.35 -3.08
CA ILE A 7 21.07 17.62 -4.01
C ILE A 7 20.26 16.68 -4.92
N PRO A 8 19.49 15.70 -4.39
CA PRO A 8 18.65 14.85 -5.24
C PRO A 8 17.54 15.66 -5.94
N GLY A 9 17.04 16.74 -5.34
CA GLY A 9 16.05 17.62 -5.96
C GLY A 9 16.58 18.33 -7.22
N ILE A 10 17.80 18.87 -7.18
CA ILE A 10 18.47 19.51 -8.32
C ILE A 10 18.78 18.47 -9.39
N ILE A 11 19.30 17.30 -8.99
CA ILE A 11 19.55 16.20 -9.93
C ILE A 11 18.25 15.81 -10.66
N PHE A 12 17.16 15.63 -9.92
CA PHE A 12 15.85 15.33 -10.50
C PHE A 12 15.35 16.44 -11.44
N LEU A 13 15.50 17.71 -11.05
CA LEU A 13 15.14 18.85 -11.88
C LEU A 13 15.94 18.90 -13.19
N VAL A 14 17.26 18.66 -13.12
CA VAL A 14 18.13 18.61 -14.31
C VAL A 14 17.71 17.45 -15.22
N LEU A 15 17.43 16.27 -14.65
CA LEU A 15 16.99 15.10 -15.41
C LEU A 15 15.63 15.30 -16.09
N LEU A 16 14.71 16.06 -15.50
CA LEU A 16 13.41 16.38 -16.11
C LEU A 16 13.54 17.08 -17.47
N PHE A 17 14.60 17.87 -17.71
CA PHE A 17 14.83 18.49 -19.01
C PHE A 17 15.20 17.49 -20.11
N PHE A 18 15.60 16.26 -19.76
CA PHE A 18 15.96 15.20 -20.72
C PHE A 18 14.86 14.14 -20.89
N ILE A 19 13.84 14.13 -20.02
CA ILE A 19 12.77 13.14 -20.08
C ILE A 19 11.71 13.61 -21.08
N PRO A 20 11.37 12.81 -22.11
CA PRO A 20 10.31 13.17 -23.04
C PRO A 20 8.95 13.21 -22.33
N GLU A 21 8.08 14.10 -22.79
CA GLU A 21 6.74 14.25 -22.25
C GLU A 21 5.90 12.97 -22.35
N SER A 22 5.00 12.76 -21.39
CA SER A 22 4.15 11.56 -21.37
C SER A 22 3.27 11.50 -22.62
N PRO A 23 3.28 10.41 -23.41
CA PRO A 23 2.42 10.25 -24.58
C PRO A 23 0.94 10.47 -24.28
N ARG A 24 0.50 10.07 -23.08
CA ARG A 24 -0.88 10.25 -22.60
C ARG A 24 -1.22 11.72 -22.36
N TYR A 25 -0.28 12.52 -21.88
CA TYR A 25 -0.46 13.97 -21.73
C TYR A 25 -0.52 14.66 -23.11
N LEU A 26 0.36 14.27 -24.04
CA LEU A 26 0.40 14.81 -25.39
C LEU A 26 -0.92 14.55 -26.15
N ILE A 27 -1.45 13.32 -26.12
CA ILE A 27 -2.76 12.98 -26.73
C ILE A 27 -3.89 13.79 -26.08
N LYS A 28 -3.88 13.92 -24.74
CA LYS A 28 -4.88 14.74 -24.02
C LYS A 28 -4.86 16.22 -24.44
N LYS A 29 -3.70 16.74 -24.86
CA LYS A 29 -3.54 18.10 -25.40
C LYS A 29 -3.76 18.20 -26.91
N GLY A 30 -4.12 17.11 -27.59
CA GLY A 30 -4.31 17.04 -29.04
C GLY A 30 -3.02 16.96 -29.86
N ARG A 31 -1.86 16.71 -29.22
CA ARG A 31 -0.54 16.58 -29.86
C ARG A 31 -0.25 15.11 -30.24
N ASP A 32 -1.14 14.52 -31.05
CA ASP A 32 -1.11 13.08 -31.37
C ASP A 32 0.16 12.64 -32.11
N SER A 33 0.69 13.48 -33.00
CA SER A 33 1.92 13.19 -33.77
C SER A 33 3.15 13.07 -32.88
N GLU A 34 3.27 13.95 -31.89
CA GLU A 34 4.39 13.93 -30.94
C GLU A 34 4.28 12.74 -30.00
N ALA A 35 3.07 12.44 -29.52
CA ALA A 35 2.81 11.25 -28.72
C ALA A 35 3.20 9.96 -29.46
N TYR A 36 2.89 9.88 -30.77
CA TYR A 36 3.29 8.74 -31.60
C TYR A 36 4.81 8.63 -31.74
N GLN A 37 5.53 9.73 -31.91
CA GLN A 37 6.99 9.70 -31.97
C GLN A 37 7.60 9.23 -30.64
N THR A 38 7.11 9.72 -29.50
CA THR A 38 7.55 9.27 -28.18
C THR A 38 7.24 7.78 -27.97
N LEU A 39 6.04 7.31 -28.33
CA LEU A 39 5.70 5.88 -28.26
C LEU A 39 6.55 5.03 -29.20
N LYS A 40 6.91 5.55 -30.38
CA LYS A 40 7.79 4.86 -31.33
C LYS A 40 9.21 4.70 -30.77
N GLN A 41 9.71 5.69 -30.04
CA GLN A 41 11.01 5.62 -29.37
C GLN A 41 11.03 4.61 -28.21
N ILE A 42 9.92 4.48 -27.47
CA ILE A 42 9.82 3.62 -26.28
C ILE A 42 9.48 2.16 -26.65
N SER A 43 8.41 1.96 -27.42
CA SER A 43 7.78 0.65 -27.67
C SER A 43 8.04 0.12 -29.09
N GLY A 44 8.67 0.92 -29.96
CA GLY A 44 8.85 0.61 -31.37
C GLY A 44 7.60 0.88 -32.23
N GLU A 45 7.80 0.91 -33.55
CA GLU A 45 6.81 1.41 -34.52
C GLU A 45 5.51 0.59 -34.58
N LYS A 46 5.62 -0.75 -34.44
CA LYS A 46 4.46 -1.65 -34.53
C LYS A 46 3.49 -1.49 -33.34
N ILE A 47 4.01 -1.19 -32.15
CA ILE A 47 3.23 -1.11 -30.91
C ILE A 47 2.68 0.31 -30.71
N ALA A 48 3.45 1.34 -31.11
CA ALA A 48 3.11 2.75 -30.93
C ALA A 48 1.72 3.13 -31.48
N LYS A 49 1.34 2.60 -32.65
CA LYS A 49 0.05 2.91 -33.28
C LYS A 49 -1.13 2.34 -32.49
N LYS A 50 -0.98 1.10 -31.99
CA LYS A 50 -1.99 0.42 -31.18
C LYS A 50 -2.14 1.11 -29.82
N GLU A 51 -1.03 1.43 -29.15
CA GLU A 51 -1.04 2.13 -27.85
C GLU A 51 -1.65 3.53 -27.96
N SER A 52 -1.30 4.29 -29.01
CA SER A 52 -1.88 5.63 -29.23
C SER A 52 -3.42 5.57 -29.35
N GLN A 53 -3.96 4.61 -30.09
CA GLN A 53 -5.40 4.40 -30.21
C GLN A 53 -6.05 3.99 -28.87
N GLN A 54 -5.41 3.09 -28.12
CA GLN A 54 -5.90 2.67 -26.80
C GLN A 54 -5.93 3.82 -25.79
N ILE A 55 -4.91 4.68 -25.81
CA ILE A 55 -4.84 5.87 -24.94
C ILE A 55 -5.98 6.83 -25.28
N LYS A 56 -6.22 7.09 -26.57
CA LYS A 56 -7.29 7.99 -27.02
C LYS A 56 -8.67 7.50 -26.57
N ALA A 57 -8.97 6.22 -26.81
CA ALA A 57 -10.22 5.60 -26.35
C ALA A 57 -10.38 5.65 -24.82
N SER A 58 -9.28 5.49 -24.07
CA SER A 58 -9.28 5.57 -22.61
C SER A 58 -9.54 6.99 -22.10
N LEU A 59 -9.01 8.01 -22.78
CA LEU A 59 -9.20 9.43 -22.43
C LEU A 59 -10.64 9.90 -22.66
N ASP A 60 -11.27 9.47 -23.74
CA ASP A 60 -12.68 9.76 -24.03
C ASP A 60 -13.60 9.17 -22.95
N THR A 61 -13.26 7.96 -22.48
CA THR A 61 -13.97 7.30 -21.37
C THR A 61 -13.73 8.02 -20.03
N GLU A 62 -12.51 8.50 -19.77
CA GLU A 62 -12.15 9.24 -18.53
C GLU A 62 -12.86 10.58 -18.37
N GLN A 63 -13.06 11.33 -19.44
CA GLN A 63 -13.74 12.62 -19.37
C GLN A 63 -15.19 12.50 -18.89
N SER A 64 -15.82 11.33 -19.09
CA SER A 64 -17.19 11.05 -18.68
C SER A 64 -17.34 10.64 -17.20
N GLY A 65 -16.28 10.16 -16.55
CA GLY A 65 -16.37 9.53 -15.23
C GLY A 65 -16.50 10.54 -14.09
N SER A 66 -17.65 10.64 -13.43
CA SER A 66 -17.82 11.53 -12.26
C SER A 66 -17.27 10.89 -10.97
N ALA A 67 -16.74 11.67 -10.04
CA ALA A 67 -16.34 11.17 -8.71
C ALA A 67 -17.52 10.53 -7.96
N LYS A 68 -18.77 10.93 -8.27
CA LYS A 68 -19.99 10.32 -7.73
C LYS A 68 -20.15 8.85 -8.13
N GLU A 69 -19.52 8.41 -9.22
CA GLU A 69 -19.61 7.01 -9.66
C GLU A 69 -18.90 6.05 -8.73
N LEU A 70 -17.93 6.53 -7.96
CA LEU A 70 -17.26 5.76 -6.91
C LEU A 70 -18.22 5.38 -5.76
N LEU A 71 -19.38 6.04 -5.65
CA LEU A 71 -20.41 5.72 -4.66
C LEU A 71 -21.40 4.63 -5.13
N LYS A 72 -21.30 4.18 -6.39
CA LYS A 72 -22.14 3.08 -6.90
C LYS A 72 -21.87 1.79 -6.10
N PRO A 73 -22.87 0.91 -5.86
CA PRO A 73 -22.77 -0.20 -4.88
C PRO A 73 -21.53 -1.09 -5.02
N GLY A 74 -21.08 -1.35 -6.25
CA GLY A 74 -19.86 -2.10 -6.53
C GLY A 74 -18.57 -1.35 -6.22
N LEU A 75 -18.45 -0.13 -6.76
CA LEU A 75 -17.28 0.72 -6.58
C LEU A 75 -17.15 1.26 -5.15
N ARG A 76 -18.26 1.38 -4.42
CA ARG A 76 -18.27 1.74 -3.00
C ARG A 76 -17.54 0.70 -2.15
N MET A 77 -17.67 -0.59 -2.48
CA MET A 77 -16.93 -1.64 -1.80
C MET A 77 -15.42 -1.55 -2.14
N ALA A 78 -15.07 -1.34 -3.41
CA ALA A 78 -13.69 -1.11 -3.82
C ALA A 78 -13.08 0.12 -3.11
N MET A 79 -13.84 1.21 -2.99
CA MET A 79 -13.43 2.40 -2.24
C MET A 79 -13.23 2.09 -0.76
N GLY A 80 -14.13 1.32 -0.15
CA GLY A 80 -13.98 0.87 1.23
C GLY A 80 -12.70 0.08 1.45
N VAL A 81 -12.37 -0.84 0.52
CA VAL A 81 -11.10 -1.58 0.55
C VAL A 81 -9.90 -0.65 0.37
N GLY A 82 -9.92 0.25 -0.60
CA GLY A 82 -8.81 1.18 -0.84
C GLY A 82 -8.52 2.09 0.36
N ILE A 83 -9.57 2.64 0.98
CA ILE A 83 -9.46 3.46 2.19
C ILE A 83 -8.98 2.61 3.38
N PHE A 84 -9.53 1.40 3.55
CA PHE A 84 -9.07 0.47 4.58
C PHE A 84 -7.57 0.19 4.45
N LEU A 85 -7.09 -0.16 3.25
CA LEU A 85 -5.68 -0.43 2.98
C LEU A 85 -4.81 0.79 3.28
N ALA A 86 -5.25 1.99 2.87
CA ALA A 86 -4.56 3.25 3.12
C ALA A 86 -4.45 3.57 4.63
N LEU A 87 -5.54 3.42 5.38
CA LEU A 87 -5.55 3.68 6.83
C LEU A 87 -4.68 2.66 7.57
N PHE A 88 -4.89 1.37 7.34
CA PHE A 88 -4.16 0.32 8.06
C PHE A 88 -2.68 0.31 7.73
N ASN A 89 -2.27 0.65 6.51
CA ASN A 89 -0.87 0.84 6.17
C ASN A 89 -0.14 1.80 7.13
N GLN A 90 -0.83 2.81 7.67
CA GLN A 90 -0.26 3.81 8.57
C GLN A 90 -0.46 3.45 10.05
N VAL A 91 -1.67 3.00 10.43
CA VAL A 91 -2.06 2.75 11.82
C VAL A 91 -1.42 1.48 12.41
N ILE A 92 -0.84 0.61 11.57
CA ILE A 92 -0.08 -0.58 12.00
C ILE A 92 1.14 -0.24 12.87
N GLY A 93 1.58 1.02 12.89
CA GLY A 93 2.59 1.53 13.83
C GLY A 93 4.00 1.64 13.27
N MET A 94 4.20 1.42 11.97
CA MET A 94 5.54 1.55 11.36
C MET A 94 6.11 2.97 11.51
N ASN A 95 5.30 4.00 11.25
CA ASN A 95 5.78 5.38 11.37
C ASN A 95 6.09 5.77 12.82
N ALA A 96 5.43 5.18 13.81
CA ALA A 96 5.79 5.37 15.22
C ALA A 96 7.23 4.92 15.46
N VAL A 97 7.60 3.73 14.96
CA VAL A 97 8.97 3.21 15.04
C VAL A 97 9.94 4.07 14.22
N THR A 98 9.55 4.53 13.04
CA THR A 98 10.43 5.35 12.18
C THR A 98 10.68 6.74 12.78
N TYR A 99 9.66 7.40 13.33
CA TYR A 99 9.76 8.77 13.83
C TYR A 99 10.36 8.82 15.23
N TYR A 100 10.01 7.86 16.09
CA TYR A 100 10.40 7.84 17.49
C TYR A 100 11.37 6.72 17.84
N GLY A 101 11.94 6.03 16.85
CA GLY A 101 12.87 4.92 17.04
C GLY A 101 14.01 5.23 18.03
N PRO A 102 14.77 6.33 17.85
CA PRO A 102 15.82 6.71 18.80
C PRO A 102 15.30 6.91 20.23
N ASP A 103 14.13 7.52 20.40
CA ASP A 103 13.53 7.77 21.71
C ASP A 103 13.03 6.46 22.36
N ILE A 104 12.45 5.56 21.57
CA ILE A 104 12.05 4.21 21.98
C ILE A 104 13.28 3.43 22.48
N PHE A 105 14.41 3.46 21.76
CA PHE A 105 15.63 2.78 22.20
C PHE A 105 16.25 3.44 23.43
N ARG A 106 16.24 4.78 23.52
CA ARG A 106 16.73 5.49 24.70
C ARG A 106 15.95 5.13 25.96
N SER A 107 14.63 4.93 25.84
CA SER A 107 13.76 4.59 26.97
C SER A 107 14.07 3.24 27.63
N VAL A 108 14.78 2.33 26.93
CA VAL A 108 15.20 1.02 27.48
C VAL A 108 16.70 0.96 27.83
N GLY A 109 17.35 2.13 27.95
CA GLY A 109 18.71 2.24 28.47
C GLY A 109 19.83 2.28 27.41
N PHE A 110 19.52 2.55 26.13
CA PHE A 110 20.57 2.90 25.17
C PHE A 110 21.12 4.31 25.46
N GLU A 111 22.43 4.41 25.67
CA GLU A 111 23.15 5.68 25.86
C GLU A 111 24.22 5.90 24.77
N LYS A 112 24.68 7.15 24.62
CA LYS A 112 25.90 7.55 23.89
C LYS A 112 25.95 7.07 22.42
N ASN A 113 24.96 7.45 21.61
CA ASN A 113 24.86 7.22 20.17
C ASN A 113 24.49 5.80 19.72
N THR A 114 24.34 4.85 20.65
CA THR A 114 23.94 3.48 20.33
C THR A 114 22.49 3.43 19.82
N GLU A 115 21.64 4.40 20.15
CA GLU A 115 20.27 4.52 19.63
C GLU A 115 20.23 4.85 18.12
N PHE A 116 21.19 5.64 17.63
CA PHE A 116 21.33 5.98 16.22
C PHE A 116 21.86 4.79 15.43
N LEU A 117 22.77 4.01 16.01
CA LEU A 117 23.22 2.75 15.43
C LEU A 117 22.07 1.74 15.33
N ALA A 118 21.28 1.57 16.39
CA ALA A 118 20.08 0.72 16.37
C ALA A 118 19.10 1.16 15.27
N THR A 119 18.80 2.45 15.18
CA THR A 119 17.92 3.01 14.13
C THR A 119 18.50 2.79 12.73
N SER A 120 19.83 2.87 12.57
CA SER A 120 20.50 2.59 11.29
C SER A 120 20.42 1.12 10.89
N ILE A 121 20.48 0.20 11.86
CA ILE A 121 20.23 -1.24 11.63
C ILE A 121 18.80 -1.45 11.13
N ILE A 122 17.80 -0.80 11.76
CA ILE A 122 16.41 -0.87 11.31
C ILE A 122 16.26 -0.36 9.88
N GLY A 123 16.90 0.77 9.54
CA GLY A 123 16.92 1.29 8.16
C GLY A 123 17.55 0.32 7.16
N SER A 124 18.61 -0.40 7.56
CA SER A 124 19.26 -1.41 6.72
C SER A 124 18.36 -2.62 6.48
N VAL A 125 17.67 -3.09 7.53
CA VAL A 125 16.65 -4.14 7.43
C VAL A 125 15.53 -3.72 6.49
N GLN A 126 15.06 -2.47 6.57
CA GLN A 126 14.04 -1.95 5.67
C GLN A 126 14.46 -2.05 4.20
N VAL A 127 15.68 -1.65 3.85
CA VAL A 127 16.19 -1.75 2.47
C VAL A 127 16.23 -3.21 2.01
N VAL A 128 16.85 -4.09 2.81
CA VAL A 128 17.02 -5.51 2.45
C VAL A 128 15.67 -6.19 2.26
N PHE A 129 14.75 -6.03 3.20
CA PHE A 129 13.45 -6.70 3.15
C PHE A 129 12.51 -6.08 2.11
N THR A 130 12.68 -4.81 1.75
CA THR A 130 11.96 -4.22 0.61
C THR A 130 12.40 -4.86 -0.70
N ILE A 131 13.69 -5.14 -0.90
CA ILE A 131 14.18 -5.86 -2.09
C ILE A 131 13.63 -7.29 -2.10
N ILE A 132 13.61 -7.97 -0.96
CA ILE A 132 13.01 -9.31 -0.83
C ILE A 132 11.51 -9.27 -1.16
N ALA A 133 10.80 -8.23 -0.74
CA ALA A 133 9.37 -8.06 -1.04
C ALA A 133 9.09 -8.08 -2.54
N LEU A 134 9.92 -7.39 -3.34
CA LEU A 134 9.78 -7.35 -4.81
C LEU A 134 9.83 -8.77 -5.41
N LEU A 135 10.68 -9.65 -4.89
CA LEU A 135 10.80 -11.03 -5.37
C LEU A 135 9.66 -11.94 -4.89
N LEU A 136 9.06 -11.63 -3.74
CA LEU A 136 8.03 -12.46 -3.11
C LEU A 136 6.61 -12.09 -3.54
N ILE A 137 6.33 -10.81 -3.81
CA ILE A 137 4.98 -10.31 -4.16
C ILE A 137 4.37 -11.06 -5.34
N ASP A 138 5.18 -11.36 -6.36
CA ASP A 138 4.71 -12.07 -7.54
C ASP A 138 4.62 -13.59 -7.34
N LYS A 139 5.39 -14.15 -6.39
CA LYS A 139 5.36 -15.59 -6.09
C LYS A 139 4.20 -15.98 -5.16
N LEU A 140 4.04 -15.30 -4.03
CA LEU A 140 3.09 -15.70 -2.98
C LEU A 140 1.70 -15.10 -3.14
N GLY A 141 1.58 -13.98 -3.87
CA GLY A 141 0.33 -13.23 -3.98
C GLY A 141 0.17 -12.21 -2.86
N ARG A 142 -0.62 -11.17 -3.15
CA ARG A 142 -0.64 -9.95 -2.35
C ARG A 142 -1.42 -10.17 -1.05
N LYS A 143 -2.58 -10.81 -1.13
CA LYS A 143 -3.44 -11.07 0.04
C LYS A 143 -2.75 -11.96 1.07
N LYS A 144 -2.10 -13.05 0.61
CA LYS A 144 -1.37 -13.97 1.51
C LYS A 144 -0.21 -13.29 2.22
N LEU A 145 0.58 -12.48 1.52
CA LEU A 145 1.69 -11.74 2.13
C LEU A 145 1.21 -10.72 3.16
N MET A 146 0.13 -10.00 2.87
CA MET A 146 -0.49 -9.09 3.83
C MET A 146 -0.98 -9.81 5.09
N ALA A 147 -1.59 -10.98 4.93
CA ALA A 147 -2.06 -11.79 6.05
C ALA A 147 -0.89 -12.31 6.91
N ILE A 148 0.14 -12.90 6.29
CA ILE A 148 1.33 -13.38 7.01
C ILE A 148 2.03 -12.21 7.72
N GLY A 149 2.20 -11.10 7.02
CA GLY A 149 2.86 -9.92 7.55
C GLY A 149 2.12 -9.28 8.72
N SER A 150 0.80 -9.11 8.62
CA SER A 150 -0.01 -8.58 9.73
C SER A 150 0.01 -9.48 10.97
N SER A 151 -0.01 -10.80 10.81
CA SER A 151 0.16 -11.73 11.92
C SER A 151 1.55 -11.63 12.57
N LEU A 152 2.62 -11.57 11.77
CA LEU A 152 3.98 -11.43 12.30
C LEU A 152 4.17 -10.07 13.00
N MET A 153 3.64 -8.99 12.43
CA MET A 153 3.68 -7.67 13.05
C MET A 153 2.92 -7.63 14.38
N ALA A 154 1.76 -8.31 14.48
CA ALA A 154 1.06 -8.44 15.74
C ALA A 154 1.92 -9.14 16.80
N ILE A 155 2.57 -10.26 16.44
CA ILE A 155 3.46 -11.00 17.35
C ILE A 155 4.61 -10.11 17.81
N PHE A 156 5.32 -9.44 16.90
CA PHE A 156 6.43 -8.57 17.28
C PHE A 156 5.99 -7.37 18.11
N MET A 157 4.82 -6.79 17.84
CA MET A 157 4.26 -5.71 18.67
C MET A 157 3.91 -6.17 20.08
N VAL A 158 3.40 -7.40 20.25
CA VAL A 158 3.22 -8.00 21.58
C VAL A 158 4.56 -8.16 22.28
N LEU A 159 5.57 -8.70 21.60
CA LEU A 159 6.91 -8.90 22.16
C LEU A 159 7.57 -7.57 22.56
N ILE A 160 7.46 -6.53 21.73
CA ILE A 160 7.94 -5.18 22.05
C ILE A 160 7.22 -4.65 23.29
N GLY A 161 5.88 -4.69 23.32
CA GLY A 161 5.11 -4.22 24.48
C GLY A 161 5.46 -4.97 25.77
N SER A 162 5.75 -6.28 25.68
CA SER A 162 6.19 -7.09 26.81
C SER A 162 7.57 -6.67 27.34
N ILE A 163 8.50 -6.25 26.48
CA ILE A 163 9.79 -5.69 26.93
C ILE A 163 9.58 -4.44 27.78
N PHE A 164 8.67 -3.57 27.36
CA PHE A 164 8.31 -2.36 28.11
C PHE A 164 7.55 -2.65 29.41
N TYR A 165 6.85 -3.78 29.51
CA TYR A 165 6.08 -4.12 30.71
C TYR A 165 6.92 -4.84 31.77
N PHE A 166 7.75 -5.80 31.36
CA PHE A 166 8.54 -6.62 32.27
C PHE A 166 9.91 -6.03 32.59
N GLU A 167 10.36 -5.03 31.82
CA GLU A 167 11.65 -4.36 31.97
C GLU A 167 12.82 -5.33 32.28
N PRO A 168 13.02 -6.39 31.46
CA PRO A 168 14.05 -7.37 31.75
C PRO A 168 15.44 -6.71 31.68
N ALA A 169 16.36 -7.19 32.53
CA ALA A 169 17.75 -6.72 32.51
C ALA A 169 18.36 -6.90 31.11
N ASN A 170 19.07 -5.87 30.60
CA ASN A 170 19.67 -5.85 29.26
C ASN A 170 18.66 -6.04 28.12
N SER A 171 17.47 -5.45 28.22
CA SER A 171 16.40 -5.49 27.20
C SER A 171 16.77 -4.86 25.85
N GLY A 172 17.82 -4.04 25.80
CA GLY A 172 18.15 -3.23 24.63
C GLY A 172 18.38 -4.01 23.32
N PRO A 173 19.33 -4.96 23.26
CA PRO A 173 19.57 -5.77 22.05
C PRO A 173 18.34 -6.58 21.62
N LEU A 174 17.57 -7.09 22.60
CA LEU A 174 16.37 -7.87 22.33
C LEU A 174 15.27 -7.00 21.71
N LEU A 175 15.11 -5.76 22.19
CA LEU A 175 14.21 -4.79 21.57
C LEU A 175 14.60 -4.52 20.11
N VAL A 176 15.88 -4.34 19.80
CA VAL A 176 16.35 -4.15 18.42
C VAL A 176 15.96 -5.33 17.53
N ILE A 177 16.12 -6.57 18.02
CA ILE A 177 15.72 -7.76 17.27
C ILE A 177 14.22 -7.76 17.00
N PHE A 178 13.39 -7.43 17.98
CA PHE A 178 11.93 -7.41 17.80
C PHE A 178 11.47 -6.27 16.89
N VAL A 179 12.05 -5.08 17.01
CA VAL A 179 11.77 -3.95 16.11
C VAL A 179 12.24 -4.24 14.68
N ALA A 180 13.39 -4.91 14.52
CA ALA A 180 13.86 -5.38 13.22
C ALA A 180 12.92 -6.43 12.61
N GLY A 181 12.46 -7.39 13.40
CA GLY A 181 11.47 -8.40 12.97
C GLY A 181 10.14 -7.77 12.55
N PHE A 182 9.64 -6.81 13.33
CA PHE A 182 8.47 -6.01 12.98
C PHE A 182 8.68 -5.26 11.66
N THR A 183 9.82 -4.59 11.51
CA THR A 183 10.17 -3.82 10.30
C THR A 183 10.27 -4.73 9.07
N ALA A 184 10.92 -5.88 9.21
CA ALA A 184 11.03 -6.89 8.16
C ALA A 184 9.65 -7.39 7.72
N ALA A 185 8.78 -7.73 8.67
CA ALA A 185 7.42 -8.16 8.39
C ALA A 185 6.61 -7.07 7.67
N PHE A 186 6.74 -5.80 8.09
CA PHE A 186 6.11 -4.66 7.42
C PHE A 186 6.60 -4.52 5.98
N CYS A 187 7.92 -4.51 5.76
CA CYS A 187 8.51 -4.26 4.44
C CYS A 187 8.16 -5.34 3.41
N VAL A 188 8.05 -6.60 3.83
CA VAL A 188 7.65 -7.71 2.93
C VAL A 188 6.15 -7.69 2.61
N SER A 189 5.34 -7.02 3.43
CA SER A 189 3.88 -7.08 3.34
C SER A 189 3.26 -5.70 3.13
N MET A 190 2.88 -5.04 4.21
CA MET A 190 2.10 -3.82 4.22
C MET A 190 2.87 -2.62 3.70
N GLY A 191 4.21 -2.64 3.61
CA GLY A 191 4.99 -1.56 3.02
C GLY A 191 4.62 -1.30 1.55
N PRO A 192 4.92 -2.23 0.63
CA PRO A 192 4.71 -2.04 -0.81
C PRO A 192 3.29 -2.40 -1.28
N ILE A 193 2.62 -3.38 -0.66
CA ILE A 193 1.40 -3.97 -1.23
C ILE A 193 0.23 -2.98 -1.34
N PRO A 194 -0.09 -2.14 -0.34
CA PRO A 194 -1.16 -1.15 -0.46
C PRO A 194 -0.95 -0.17 -1.62
N TRP A 195 0.29 0.27 -1.87
CA TRP A 195 0.62 1.16 -2.99
C TRP A 195 0.39 0.53 -4.36
N ILE A 196 0.47 -0.80 -4.44
CA ILE A 196 0.21 -1.57 -5.66
C ILE A 196 -1.28 -1.91 -5.78
N MET A 197 -1.89 -2.39 -4.70
CA MET A 197 -3.24 -2.93 -4.72
C MET A 197 -4.31 -1.83 -4.84
N ILE A 198 -4.12 -0.67 -4.20
CA ILE A 198 -5.07 0.45 -4.29
C ILE A 198 -5.33 0.85 -5.75
N PRO A 199 -4.32 1.10 -6.61
CA PRO A 199 -4.58 1.38 -8.02
C PRO A 199 -5.09 0.16 -8.81
N GLU A 200 -4.71 -1.07 -8.46
CA GLU A 200 -5.16 -2.30 -9.14
C GLU A 200 -6.67 -2.57 -8.96
N ILE A 201 -7.26 -2.22 -7.81
CA ILE A 201 -8.67 -2.51 -7.53
C ILE A 201 -9.66 -1.57 -8.25
N PHE A 202 -9.19 -0.44 -8.79
CA PHE A 202 -10.04 0.53 -9.46
C PHE A 202 -9.96 0.47 -10.98
N PRO A 203 -11.10 0.66 -11.69
CA PRO A 203 -11.13 0.80 -13.14
C PRO A 203 -10.22 1.94 -13.62
N ASN A 204 -9.59 1.77 -14.78
CA ASN A 204 -8.65 2.74 -15.36
C ASN A 204 -9.18 4.19 -15.33
N HIS A 205 -10.45 4.38 -15.68
CA HIS A 205 -11.07 5.70 -15.82
C HIS A 205 -11.43 6.41 -14.49
N LEU A 206 -11.47 5.67 -13.37
CA LEU A 206 -11.71 6.24 -12.03
C LEU A 206 -10.49 6.14 -11.13
N ARG A 207 -9.45 5.39 -11.52
CA ARG A 207 -8.25 5.11 -10.74
C ARG A 207 -7.62 6.38 -10.17
N GLY A 208 -7.39 7.40 -11.00
CA GLY A 208 -6.74 8.64 -10.55
C GLY A 208 -7.51 9.33 -9.40
N LYS A 209 -8.84 9.39 -9.50
CA LYS A 209 -9.70 9.99 -8.47
C LYS A 209 -9.73 9.13 -7.20
N ALA A 210 -9.89 7.82 -7.37
CA ALA A 210 -9.95 6.87 -6.25
C ALA A 210 -8.64 6.81 -5.46
N VAL A 211 -7.50 6.73 -6.16
CA VAL A 211 -6.15 6.78 -5.56
C VAL A 211 -5.95 8.11 -4.85
N GLY A 212 -6.36 9.25 -5.43
CA GLY A 212 -6.28 10.55 -4.75
C GLY A 212 -7.03 10.56 -3.41
N ILE A 213 -8.26 10.03 -3.39
CA ILE A 213 -9.05 9.91 -2.16
C ILE A 213 -8.36 9.00 -1.14
N ALA A 214 -7.94 7.80 -1.54
CA ALA A 214 -7.25 6.86 -0.66
C ALA A 214 -5.96 7.48 -0.06
N THR A 215 -5.19 8.19 -0.88
CA THR A 215 -3.97 8.89 -0.45
C THR A 215 -4.26 10.01 0.55
N MET A 216 -5.39 10.73 0.44
CA MET A 216 -5.78 11.71 1.47
C MET A 216 -6.01 11.03 2.83
N PHE A 217 -6.71 9.90 2.86
CA PHE A 217 -6.90 9.12 4.10
C PHE A 217 -5.57 8.57 4.63
N LEU A 218 -4.68 8.12 3.74
CA LEU A 218 -3.33 7.68 4.10
C LEU A 218 -2.57 8.79 4.83
N TRP A 219 -2.45 9.97 4.22
CA TRP A 219 -1.71 11.07 4.85
C TRP A 219 -2.39 11.61 6.11
N GLY A 220 -3.72 11.60 6.18
CA GLY A 220 -4.46 11.92 7.39
C GLY A 220 -4.15 10.95 8.54
N ALA A 221 -4.11 9.64 8.26
CA ALA A 221 -3.72 8.63 9.23
C ALA A 221 -2.24 8.74 9.62
N ASN A 222 -1.36 9.05 8.65
CA ASN A 222 0.06 9.29 8.94
C ASN A 222 0.25 10.46 9.92
N TRP A 223 -0.42 11.58 9.65
CA TRP A 223 -0.40 12.75 10.53
C TRP A 223 -0.93 12.38 11.92
N ALA A 224 -2.04 11.65 12.00
CA ALA A 224 -2.61 11.21 13.28
C ALA A 224 -1.62 10.34 14.07
N ILE A 225 -0.97 9.36 13.44
CA ILE A 225 0.04 8.52 14.11
C ILE A 225 1.23 9.37 14.56
N GLY A 226 1.72 10.29 13.73
CA GLY A 226 2.78 11.21 14.13
C GLY A 226 2.40 12.04 15.35
N GLN A 227 1.20 12.62 15.39
CA GLN A 227 0.80 13.48 16.51
C GLN A 227 0.42 12.71 17.78
N PHE A 228 -0.32 11.61 17.66
CA PHE A 228 -0.89 10.91 18.81
C PHE A 228 0.03 9.85 19.42
N THR A 229 1.02 9.32 18.69
CA THR A 229 1.91 8.29 19.25
C THR A 229 2.66 8.77 20.50
N PRO A 230 3.30 9.96 20.54
CA PRO A 230 3.96 10.42 21.76
C PRO A 230 2.99 10.61 22.92
N ILE A 231 1.77 11.10 22.64
CA ILE A 231 0.73 11.30 23.65
C ILE A 231 0.32 9.95 24.27
N LEU A 232 0.19 8.91 23.44
CA LEU A 232 -0.12 7.55 23.89
C LEU A 232 1.03 6.98 24.75
N ILE A 233 2.27 7.11 24.29
CA ILE A 233 3.45 6.63 25.02
C ILE A 233 3.57 7.33 26.39
N ASN A 234 3.37 8.64 26.45
CA ASN A 234 3.53 9.42 27.68
C ASN A 234 2.39 9.19 28.70
N ASN A 235 1.15 8.99 28.24
CA ASN A 235 -0.01 8.83 29.13
C ASN A 235 -0.32 7.38 29.48
N MET A 236 -0.23 6.46 28.51
CA MET A 236 -0.57 5.05 28.68
C MET A 236 0.68 4.18 28.89
N GLY A 237 1.87 4.70 28.62
CA GLY A 237 3.12 3.93 28.65
C GLY A 237 3.41 3.18 27.35
N GLY A 238 4.68 2.82 27.15
CA GLY A 238 5.14 2.10 25.96
C GLY A 238 4.46 0.74 25.79
N ALA A 239 4.35 -0.04 26.87
CA ALA A 239 3.76 -1.39 26.85
C ALA A 239 2.34 -1.41 26.26
N PHE A 240 1.44 -0.61 26.82
CA PHE A 240 0.04 -0.54 26.38
C PHE A 240 -0.09 0.05 24.97
N THR A 241 0.76 1.01 24.60
CA THR A 241 0.77 1.59 23.25
C THR A 241 1.12 0.54 22.19
N PHE A 242 2.16 -0.26 22.41
CA PHE A 242 2.55 -1.30 21.46
C PHE A 242 1.56 -2.48 21.43
N TRP A 243 0.96 -2.85 22.57
CA TRP A 243 -0.13 -3.83 22.59
C TRP A 243 -1.39 -3.34 21.87
N MET A 244 -1.71 -2.04 21.95
CA MET A 244 -2.78 -1.46 21.14
C MET A 244 -2.49 -1.61 19.64
N PHE A 245 -1.26 -1.34 19.19
CA PHE A 245 -0.85 -1.60 17.81
C PHE A 245 -0.92 -3.09 17.45
N ALA A 246 -0.61 -4.00 18.38
CA ALA A 246 -0.78 -5.44 18.15
C ALA A 246 -2.25 -5.81 17.88
N VAL A 247 -3.19 -5.29 18.67
CA VAL A 247 -4.63 -5.50 18.45
C VAL A 247 -5.06 -4.97 17.09
N ILE A 248 -4.59 -3.79 16.71
CA ILE A 248 -4.85 -3.19 15.39
C ILE A 248 -4.33 -4.09 14.26
N ASN A 249 -3.15 -4.70 14.43
CA ASN A 249 -2.60 -5.65 13.46
C ASN A 249 -3.44 -6.93 13.34
N VAL A 250 -4.00 -7.44 14.45
CA VAL A 250 -4.94 -8.59 14.42
C VAL A 250 -6.25 -8.24 13.71
N ILE A 251 -6.78 -7.04 13.94
CA ILE A 251 -7.94 -6.52 13.21
C ILE A 251 -7.59 -6.43 11.72
N CYS A 252 -6.41 -5.90 11.39
CA CYS A 252 -5.94 -5.81 10.01
C CYS A 252 -5.90 -7.18 9.33
N PHE A 253 -5.30 -8.18 9.99
CA PHE A 253 -5.26 -9.56 9.51
C PHE A 253 -6.65 -10.09 9.18
N THR A 254 -7.59 -9.92 10.12
CA THR A 254 -8.97 -10.40 9.96
C THR A 254 -9.63 -9.77 8.74
N PHE A 255 -9.53 -8.44 8.60
CA PHE A 255 -10.12 -7.72 7.47
C PHE A 255 -9.45 -8.05 6.12
N VAL A 256 -8.13 -8.25 6.10
CA VAL A 256 -7.41 -8.72 4.92
C VAL A 256 -7.94 -10.07 4.47
N MET A 257 -8.17 -10.98 5.41
CA MET A 257 -8.68 -12.31 5.10
C MET A 257 -10.14 -12.27 4.60
N THR A 258 -10.98 -11.40 5.14
CA THR A 258 -12.43 -11.38 4.84
C THR A 258 -12.83 -10.50 3.65
N ILE A 259 -12.24 -9.31 3.49
CA ILE A 259 -12.75 -8.28 2.56
C ILE A 259 -11.79 -8.03 1.38
N VAL A 260 -10.48 -8.13 1.59
CA VAL A 260 -9.51 -7.83 0.53
C VAL A 260 -9.53 -8.95 -0.53
N PRO A 261 -9.75 -8.62 -1.83
CA PRO A 261 -9.69 -9.60 -2.90
C PRO A 261 -8.23 -9.97 -3.23
N GLU A 262 -8.00 -11.19 -3.72
CA GLU A 262 -6.71 -11.54 -4.33
C GLU A 262 -6.65 -10.93 -5.75
N THR A 263 -5.64 -10.10 -5.99
CA THR A 263 -5.38 -9.42 -7.28
C THR A 263 -4.34 -10.16 -8.13
N LYS A 264 -3.63 -11.14 -7.57
CA LYS A 264 -2.62 -11.92 -8.31
C LYS A 264 -3.22 -12.59 -9.54
N ASN A 265 -2.52 -12.47 -10.68
CA ASN A 265 -2.83 -13.09 -11.97
C ASN A 265 -4.19 -12.71 -12.57
N LYS A 266 -4.78 -11.58 -12.14
CA LYS A 266 -6.02 -11.07 -12.71
C LYS A 266 -5.76 -9.82 -13.53
N SER A 267 -6.48 -9.67 -14.63
CA SER A 267 -6.50 -8.41 -15.37
C SER A 267 -7.23 -7.33 -14.58
N LEU A 268 -6.93 -6.07 -14.87
CA LEU A 268 -7.60 -4.93 -14.24
C LEU A 268 -9.10 -4.93 -14.56
N GLU A 269 -9.45 -5.43 -15.74
CA GLU A 269 -10.82 -5.62 -16.21
C GLU A 269 -11.53 -6.68 -15.37
N GLU A 270 -10.92 -7.85 -15.15
CA GLU A 270 -11.46 -8.91 -14.29
C GLU A 270 -11.67 -8.42 -12.85
N ILE A 271 -10.75 -7.60 -12.33
CA ILE A 271 -10.90 -7.01 -11.00
C ILE A 271 -12.07 -6.03 -10.95
N ALA A 272 -12.24 -5.20 -11.98
CA ALA A 272 -13.39 -4.32 -12.09
C ALA A 272 -14.73 -5.09 -12.18
N GLU A 273 -14.73 -6.27 -12.80
CA GLU A 273 -15.92 -7.14 -12.87
C GLU A 273 -16.28 -7.78 -11.52
N MET A 274 -15.31 -8.08 -10.67
CA MET A 274 -15.57 -8.58 -9.30
C MET A 274 -16.41 -7.61 -8.47
N TRP A 275 -16.36 -6.32 -8.79
CA TRP A 275 -17.13 -5.29 -8.10
C TRP A 275 -18.51 -5.08 -8.71
N LYS A 276 -18.83 -5.61 -9.89
CA LYS A 276 -20.19 -5.47 -10.44
C LYS A 276 -21.16 -6.23 -9.51
N PRO A 277 -22.30 -5.64 -9.12
CA PRO A 277 -23.28 -6.36 -8.32
C PRO A 277 -23.68 -7.63 -9.06
N ASN A 278 -23.50 -8.78 -8.42
CA ASN A 278 -23.91 -10.08 -8.95
C ASN A 278 -25.33 -9.94 -9.51
N LYS A 279 -25.49 -9.99 -10.84
CA LYS A 279 -26.76 -10.44 -11.39
C LYS A 279 -26.90 -11.83 -10.79
N LYS A 280 -27.84 -11.96 -9.84
CA LYS A 280 -28.28 -13.27 -9.34
C LYS A 280 -28.36 -14.17 -10.56
N ILE A 281 -27.44 -15.13 -10.69
CA ILE A 281 -27.58 -16.19 -11.67
C ILE A 281 -28.96 -16.76 -11.38
N GLY A 282 -29.89 -16.52 -12.30
CA GLY A 282 -31.27 -16.90 -12.13
C GLY A 282 -31.28 -18.39 -11.85
N LYS A 283 -31.74 -18.78 -10.66
CA LYS A 283 -32.05 -20.17 -10.31
C LYS A 283 -33.15 -20.79 -11.21
N GLU A 284 -33.52 -20.15 -12.32
CA GLU A 284 -34.49 -20.62 -13.30
C GLU A 284 -33.88 -21.26 -14.55
N GLU A 285 -32.65 -20.92 -14.97
CA GLU A 285 -32.06 -21.55 -16.18
C GLU A 285 -31.51 -22.95 -15.92
N VAL A 286 -30.98 -23.22 -14.71
CA VAL A 286 -30.56 -24.57 -14.31
C VAL A 286 -31.77 -25.51 -14.14
N ARG A 287 -32.96 -24.96 -13.80
CA ARG A 287 -34.17 -25.77 -13.64
C ARG A 287 -34.88 -26.06 -14.97
N LYS A 288 -34.73 -25.21 -16.00
CA LYS A 288 -35.27 -25.48 -17.34
C LYS A 288 -34.42 -26.46 -18.15
N GLY A 289 -33.09 -26.45 -17.99
CA GLY A 289 -32.21 -27.45 -18.65
C GLY A 289 -32.35 -28.88 -18.12
N LEU A 290 -32.75 -29.04 -16.85
CA LEU A 290 -33.03 -30.36 -16.24
C LEU A 290 -34.48 -30.84 -16.45
N ALA A 291 -35.37 -29.97 -16.90
CA ALA A 291 -36.76 -30.33 -17.25
C ALA A 291 -36.91 -30.73 -18.73
N SER A 292 -36.04 -30.25 -19.63
CA SER A 292 -36.07 -30.63 -21.06
C SER A 292 -35.31 -31.92 -21.39
N THR A 293 -34.74 -32.59 -20.39
CA THR A 293 -34.05 -33.90 -20.53
C THR A 293 -34.87 -35.06 -19.98
N ARG A 294 -36.12 -34.82 -19.59
CA ARG A 294 -37.08 -35.83 -19.08
C ARG A 294 -38.45 -35.80 -19.77
N GLY A 295 -38.55 -35.20 -20.96
CA GLY A 295 -39.74 -35.25 -21.82
C GLY A 295 -39.47 -36.06 -23.06
#